data_AF-A0A263BVH2-F1
#
_entry.id   AF-A0A263BVH2-F1
#
_cell.length_a   1.000
_cell.length_b   1.000
_cell.length_c   1.000
_cell.angle_alpha   90.00
_cell.angle_beta   90.00
_cell.angle_gamma   90.00
#
_symmetry.space_group_name_H-M   'P 1'
#
loop_
_entity.id
_entity.type
_entity.pdbx_description
1 polymer ?
#
loop_
_entity_poly.entity_id
_entity_poly.type
_entity_poly.pdbx_seq_one_letter_code
_entity_poly.pdbx_strand_id
1 'polypeptide(L)'
;MSEEKNKLYLNMVFGYIGIFLLSIAALRYILITEDAVGLFLITFSVICLQVFFRYVESKLLSNKKEKLVFNSFFYFGIIIIFIIGFLLIQNS
;
A
#
# COMPACT_ATOMS: atom_id res chain seq x y z
N MET A 1 -1.57 -18.72 -22.14
CA MET A 1 -0.88 -18.61 -20.83
C MET A 1 -1.81 -19.16 -19.76
N SER A 2 -1.33 -19.88 -18.74
CA SER A 2 -2.21 -20.45 -17.71
C SER A 2 -2.87 -19.34 -16.88
N GLU A 3 -4.09 -19.58 -16.40
CA GLU A 3 -4.86 -18.60 -15.62
C GLU A 3 -4.10 -18.17 -14.35
N GLU A 4 -3.36 -19.10 -13.75
CA GLU A 4 -2.52 -18.84 -12.57
C GLU A 4 -1.34 -17.91 -12.88
N LYS A 5 -0.68 -18.07 -14.05
CA LYS A 5 0.38 -17.16 -14.49
C LYS A 5 -0.17 -15.77 -14.80
N ASN A 6 -1.36 -15.67 -15.39
CA ASN A 6 -2.00 -14.37 -15.60
C ASN A 6 -2.31 -13.65 -14.28
N LYS A 7 -2.85 -14.37 -13.29
CA LYS A 7 -3.08 -13.80 -11.95
C LYS A 7 -1.77 -13.34 -11.31
N LEU A 8 -0.69 -14.12 -11.42
CA LEU A 8 0.63 -13.72 -10.94
C LEU A 8 1.09 -12.40 -11.57
N TYR A 9 1.08 -12.31 -12.90
CA TYR A 9 1.56 -11.12 -13.60
C TYR A 9 0.71 -9.89 -13.31
N LEU A 10 -0.62 -10.01 -13.26
CA LEU A 10 -1.49 -8.89 -12.91
C LEU A 10 -1.20 -8.36 -11.51
N ASN A 11 -1.07 -9.24 -10.51
CA ASN A 11 -0.75 -8.82 -9.15
C ASN A 11 0.65 -8.20 -9.06
N MET A 12 1.65 -8.72 -9.77
CA MET A 12 2.97 -8.09 -9.87
C MET A 12 2.90 -6.70 -10.49
N VAL A 13 2.12 -6.51 -11.56
CA VAL A 13 1.92 -5.20 -12.19
C VAL A 13 1.33 -4.20 -11.19
N PHE A 14 0.31 -4.59 -10.43
CA PHE A 14 -0.21 -3.74 -9.34
C PHE A 14 0.85 -3.43 -8.28
N GLY A 15 1.67 -4.41 -7.90
CA GLY A 15 2.78 -4.19 -6.97
C GLY A 15 3.77 -3.15 -7.48
N TYR A 16 4.26 -3.30 -8.71
CA TYR A 16 5.20 -2.36 -9.32
C TYR A 16 4.59 -0.97 -9.53
N ILE A 17 3.34 -0.88 -9.98
CA ILE A 17 2.61 0.40 -10.09
C ILE A 17 2.52 1.07 -8.71
N GLY A 18 2.20 0.30 -7.67
CA GLY A 18 2.16 0.81 -6.30
C GLY A 18 3.48 1.41 -5.84
N ILE A 19 4.59 0.68 -6.00
CA ILE A 19 5.95 1.18 -5.64
C ILE A 19 6.31 2.44 -6.44
N PHE A 20 6.00 2.44 -7.74
CA PHE A 20 6.29 3.55 -8.63
C PHE A 20 5.55 4.83 -8.20
N LEU A 21 4.25 4.72 -7.93
CA LEU A 21 3.43 5.84 -7.43
C LEU A 21 3.91 6.35 -6.07
N LEU A 22 4.32 5.44 -5.17
CA LEU A 22 4.86 5.82 -3.87
C LEU A 22 6.14 6.65 -4.02
N SER A 23 7.03 6.21 -4.90
CA SER A 23 8.29 6.90 -5.19
C SER A 23 8.05 8.31 -5.73
N ILE A 24 7.09 8.47 -6.67
CA ILE A 24 6.70 9.78 -7.19
C ILE A 24 6.14 10.66 -6.07
N ALA A 25 5.26 10.11 -5.23
CA ALA A 25 4.67 10.88 -4.14
C ALA A 25 5.69 11.31 -3.10
N ALA A 26 6.67 10.45 -2.77
CA ALA A 26 7.77 10.77 -1.87
C ALA A 26 8.64 11.91 -2.43
N LEU A 27 8.94 11.90 -3.74
CA LEU A 27 9.65 13.00 -4.39
C LEU A 27 8.83 14.30 -4.34
N ARG A 28 7.52 14.24 -4.58
CA ARG A 28 6.67 15.43 -4.53
C ARG A 28 6.53 16.01 -3.13
N TYR A 29 6.47 15.17 -2.10
CA TYR A 29 6.42 15.60 -0.71
C TYR A 29 7.60 16.49 -0.32
N ILE A 30 8.79 16.23 -0.88
CA ILE A 30 9.99 17.05 -0.65
C ILE A 30 9.91 18.40 -1.37
N LEU A 31 9.22 18.44 -2.51
CA LEU A 31 9.25 19.58 -3.45
C LEU A 31 8.08 20.55 -3.29
N ILE A 32 6.94 20.10 -2.77
CA ILE A 32 5.68 20.87 -2.77
C ILE A 32 5.00 20.76 -1.40
N THR A 33 4.83 21.91 -0.73
CA THR A 33 4.00 22.03 0.48
C THR A 33 2.52 21.98 0.11
N GLU A 34 1.70 21.26 0.90
CA GLU A 34 0.24 21.08 0.67
C GLU A 34 -0.16 20.36 -0.63
N ASP A 35 0.57 19.29 -0.95
CA ASP A 35 0.39 18.57 -2.21
C ASP A 35 -0.77 17.56 -2.21
N ALA A 36 -1.97 18.02 -2.59
CA ALA A 36 -3.15 17.17 -2.77
C ALA A 36 -2.93 16.04 -3.79
N VAL A 37 -2.12 16.27 -4.82
CA VAL A 37 -1.81 15.23 -5.82
C VAL A 37 -0.88 14.17 -5.23
N GLY A 38 0.09 14.58 -4.41
CA GLY A 38 0.95 13.69 -3.64
C GLY A 38 0.12 12.78 -2.71
N LEU A 39 -0.86 13.35 -2.01
CA LEU A 39 -1.77 12.57 -1.17
C LEU A 39 -2.59 11.54 -1.98
N PHE A 40 -3.09 11.94 -3.16
CA PHE A 40 -3.78 11.02 -4.06
C PHE A 40 -2.86 9.88 -4.52
N LEU A 41 -1.62 10.19 -4.91
CA LEU A 41 -0.63 9.20 -5.34
C LEU A 41 -0.27 8.21 -4.22
N ILE A 42 -0.11 8.68 -2.98
CA ILE A 42 0.11 7.80 -1.82
C ILE A 42 -1.09 6.88 -1.62
N THR A 43 -2.30 7.44 -1.63
CA THR A 43 -3.53 6.65 -1.43
C THR A 43 -3.68 5.57 -2.50
N PHE A 44 -3.49 5.94 -3.77
CA PHE A 44 -3.58 5.01 -4.88
C PHE A 44 -2.46 3.95 -4.85
N SER A 45 -1.24 4.36 -4.47
CA SER A 45 -0.12 3.45 -4.22
C SER A 45 -0.45 2.37 -3.18
N VAL A 46 -1.00 2.77 -2.04
CA VAL A 46 -1.36 1.86 -0.95
C VAL A 46 -2.39 0.83 -1.41
N ILE A 47 -3.39 1.25 -2.20
CA ILE A 47 -4.39 0.33 -2.78
C ILE A 47 -3.73 -0.69 -3.70
N CYS A 48 -2.86 -0.24 -4.61
CA CYS A 48 -2.14 -1.13 -5.52
C CYS A 48 -1.24 -2.13 -4.79
N LEU A 49 -0.49 -1.66 -3.78
CA LEU A 49 0.35 -2.51 -2.94
C LEU A 49 -0.47 -3.51 -2.13
N GLN A 50 -1.65 -3.11 -1.63
CA GLN A 50 -2.53 -4.01 -0.90
C GLN A 50 -3.01 -5.18 -1.77
N VAL A 51 -3.34 -4.94 -3.04
CA VAL A 51 -3.70 -6.00 -4.00
C VAL A 51 -2.54 -7.01 -4.13
N PHE A 52 -1.33 -6.52 -4.33
CA PHE A 52 -0.14 -7.36 -4.43
C PHE A 52 0.13 -8.15 -3.14
N PHE A 53 0.10 -7.49 -1.98
CA PHE A 53 0.35 -8.17 -0.69
C PHE A 53 -0.70 -9.22 -0.39
N ARG A 54 -1.99 -8.99 -0.69
CA ARG A 54 -3.03 -10.02 -0.55
C ARG A 54 -2.77 -11.24 -1.42
N TYR A 55 -2.24 -11.04 -2.63
CA TYR A 55 -1.84 -12.14 -3.51
C TYR A 55 -0.66 -12.91 -2.91
N VAL A 56 0.38 -12.20 -2.45
CA VAL A 56 1.56 -12.78 -1.80
C VAL A 56 1.16 -13.58 -0.55
N GLU A 57 0.32 -13.02 0.32
CA GLU A 57 -0.27 -13.70 1.48
C GLU A 57 -0.98 -14.99 1.07
N SER A 58 -1.79 -14.96 0.01
CA SER A 58 -2.54 -16.15 -0.44
C SER A 58 -1.66 -17.29 -0.95
N LYS A 59 -0.40 -17.00 -1.28
CA LYS A 59 0.58 -17.98 -1.77
C LYS A 59 1.56 -18.43 -0.69
N LEU A 60 1.96 -17.53 0.22
CA LEU A 60 2.93 -17.83 1.28
C LEU A 60 2.27 -18.36 2.56
N LEU A 61 1.09 -17.85 2.92
CA LEU A 61 0.43 -18.19 4.17
C LEU A 61 -0.66 -19.24 3.91
N SER A 62 -0.41 -20.46 4.40
CA SER A 62 -1.38 -21.55 4.28
C SER A 62 -2.42 -21.53 5.40
N ASN A 63 -2.10 -20.91 6.55
CA ASN A 63 -2.93 -20.94 7.74
C ASN A 63 -3.74 -19.65 7.92
N LYS A 64 -5.04 -19.81 8.24
CA LYS A 64 -5.95 -18.68 8.55
C LYS A 64 -5.44 -17.81 9.69
N LYS A 65 -4.75 -18.38 10.68
CA LYS A 65 -4.18 -17.63 11.81
C LYS A 65 -3.04 -16.70 11.38
N GLU A 66 -2.13 -17.17 10.55
CA GLU A 66 -1.00 -16.36 10.03
C GLU A 66 -1.51 -15.19 9.20
N LYS A 67 -2.50 -15.45 8.35
CA LYS A 67 -3.16 -14.41 7.54
C LYS A 67 -3.83 -13.34 8.41
N LEU A 68 -4.41 -13.73 9.54
CA LEU A 68 -5.04 -12.80 10.48
C LEU A 68 -3.98 -11.90 11.14
N VAL A 69 -2.86 -12.47 11.60
CA VAL A 69 -1.74 -11.69 12.17
C VAL A 69 -1.19 -10.69 11.17
N PHE A 70 -0.96 -11.10 9.92
CA PHE A 70 -0.41 -10.21 8.90
C PHE A 70 -1.38 -9.06 8.55
N ASN A 71 -2.67 -9.37 8.38
CA ASN A 71 -3.69 -8.35 8.15
C ASN A 71 -3.82 -7.41 9.36
N SER A 72 -3.80 -7.93 10.59
CA SER A 72 -3.82 -7.10 11.79
C SER A 72 -2.63 -6.15 11.84
N PHE A 73 -1.42 -6.61 11.50
CA PHE A 73 -0.23 -5.75 11.44
C PHE A 73 -0.38 -4.64 10.38
N PHE A 74 -0.89 -4.98 9.19
CA PHE A 74 -1.13 -4.01 8.12
C PHE A 74 -2.13 -2.93 8.54
N TYR A 75 -3.28 -3.32 9.10
CA TYR A 75 -4.29 -2.36 9.57
C TYR A 75 -3.80 -1.53 10.77
N PHE A 76 -3.04 -2.13 11.68
CA PHE A 76 -2.43 -1.41 12.80
C PHE A 76 -1.45 -0.34 12.29
N GLY A 77 -0.65 -0.64 11.28
CA GLY A 77 0.21 0.33 10.60
C GLY A 77 -0.59 1.50 10.00
N ILE A 78 -1.71 1.21 9.33
CA ILE A 78 -2.61 2.25 8.78
C ILE A 78 -3.15 3.16 9.90
N ILE A 79 -3.59 2.58 11.02
CA ILE A 79 -4.11 3.34 12.17
C ILE A 79 -3.04 4.27 12.73
N ILE A 80 -1.80 3.79 12.91
CA ILE A 80 -0.69 4.61 13.39
C ILE A 80 -0.43 5.79 12.44
N ILE A 81 -0.35 5.53 11.14
CA ILE A 81 -0.14 6.58 10.13
C ILE A 81 -1.27 7.62 10.19
N PHE A 82 -2.51 7.17 10.34
CA PHE A 82 -3.67 8.05 10.44
C PHE A 82 -3.63 8.94 11.69
N ILE A 83 -3.30 8.36 12.85
CA ILE A 83 -3.16 9.11 14.11
C ILE A 83 -2.05 10.16 14.00
N ILE A 84 -0.88 9.78 13.49
CA ILE A 84 0.25 10.71 13.30
C ILE A 84 -0.15 11.83 12.35
N GLY A 85 -0.75 11.50 11.20
CA GLY A 85 -1.23 12.49 10.23
C GLY A 85 -2.23 13.47 10.84
N PHE A 86 -3.18 12.96 11.63
CA PHE A 86 -4.17 13.80 12.33
C PHE A 86 -3.51 14.75 13.35
N LEU A 87 -2.57 14.27 14.16
CA LEU A 87 -1.85 15.08 15.14
C LEU A 87 -0.98 16.16 14.47
N LEU A 88 -0.38 15.88 13.32
CA LEU A 88 0.40 16.86 12.57
C LEU A 88 -0.48 17.98 12.01
N ILE A 89 -1.67 17.64 11.49
CA ILE A 89 -2.63 18.64 10.99
C ILE A 89 -3.16 19.52 12.12
N GLN A 90 -3.44 18.96 13.31
CA GLN A 90 -3.96 19.73 14.44
C GLN A 90 -2.96 20.74 15.01
N ASN A 91 -1.66 20.47 14.87
CA ASN A 91 -0.58 21.29 15.40
C ASN A 91 0.04 22.27 14.36
N SER A 92 -0.46 22.28 13.13
CA SER A 92 -0.05 23.20 12.06
C SER A 92 -1.02 24.36 11.90
#